data_AF-A0A933AY06-F1
#
_entry.id   AF-A0A933AY06-F1
#
_cell.length_a   1.000
_cell.length_b   1.000
_cell.length_c   1.000
_cell.angle_alpha   90.00
_cell.angle_beta   90.00
_cell.angle_gamma   90.00
#
_symmetry.space_group_name_H-M   'P 1'
#
loop_
_entity.id
_entity.type
_entity.pdbx_description
1 polymer ?
#
loop_
_entity_poly.entity_id
_entity_poly.type
_entity_poly.pdbx_seq_one_letter_code
_entity_poly.pdbx_strand_id
1 'polypeptide(L)'
;MDPSAWTRVELRVAGSTSMPHLEGPPAQLYVFCLGPFRVYRNGKKIQEGEWGQRKGATHKIKALLAYLVASVPRGASRDELCDLLWPGDSCSDSADGRFLPTLHYLRQSLEPGLKRGEESRFIVHRDGYFQMHPSLGYWVDAIAFEVHYRQAQRAEETGKKDIAARQYKLAEALYQGDYMAGIDPAYTEDFDNDWCQVRRFRLKSIFLAVLLKLADYHEQRKEDHLSLYYGRKALLQDGCCEEAHCLVMRGLSRAGRYRDLVRQYRLCEKLLRQAEDRAPSPETTRLYKNLALSARTRQDRRQT
;
A
#
# COMPACT_ATOMS: atom_id res chain seq x y z
N MET A 1 -14.79 21.44 -11.42
CA MET A 1 -14.69 20.27 -10.52
C MET A 1 -14.06 20.76 -9.23
N ASP A 2 -14.82 20.70 -8.14
CA ASP A 2 -14.43 21.22 -6.84
C ASP A 2 -13.39 20.29 -6.17
N PRO A 3 -12.16 20.77 -5.87
CA PRO A 3 -11.12 19.99 -5.18
C PRO A 3 -11.41 19.66 -3.71
N SER A 4 -12.55 20.08 -3.15
CA SER A 4 -12.92 19.89 -1.74
C SER A 4 -13.78 18.66 -1.45
N ALA A 5 -14.26 17.96 -2.48
CA ALA A 5 -15.09 16.74 -2.36
C ALA A 5 -14.27 15.45 -2.11
N TRP A 6 -13.20 15.52 -1.29
CA TRP A 6 -12.28 14.39 -1.00
C TRP A 6 -12.13 14.09 0.50
N THR A 7 -13.09 14.51 1.33
CA THR A 7 -12.84 14.69 2.78
C THR A 7 -13.63 13.76 3.71
N ARG A 8 -13.96 12.53 3.32
CA ARG A 8 -14.36 11.53 4.32
C ARG A 8 -14.01 10.09 3.96
N VAL A 9 -12.90 9.60 4.53
CA VAL A 9 -12.57 8.17 4.57
C VAL A 9 -13.08 7.60 5.90
N GLU A 10 -14.28 7.03 5.90
CA GLU A 10 -14.75 6.18 7.01
C GLU A 10 -14.51 4.71 6.64
N LEU A 11 -13.37 4.17 7.06
CA LEU A 11 -13.08 2.75 6.93
C LEU A 11 -13.61 2.02 8.17
N ARG A 12 -14.76 1.34 8.04
CA ARG A 12 -15.25 0.38 9.05
C ARG A 12 -15.50 -1.01 8.45
N VAL A 13 -15.03 -1.99 9.24
CA VAL A 13 -15.25 -3.45 9.26
C VAL A 13 -14.73 -4.27 8.07
N ALA A 14 -13.70 -5.08 8.36
CA ALA A 14 -13.33 -6.25 7.56
C ALA A 14 -14.55 -7.17 7.43
N GLY A 15 -15.11 -7.26 6.23
CA GLY A 15 -16.35 -8.00 5.96
C GLY A 15 -17.44 -7.21 5.22
N SER A 16 -17.27 -5.90 5.02
CA SER A 16 -18.23 -5.11 4.24
C SER A 16 -18.34 -5.58 2.79
N THR A 17 -19.57 -5.74 2.32
CA THR A 17 -19.93 -6.08 0.92
C THR A 17 -19.97 -4.85 0.02
N SER A 18 -20.12 -3.66 0.62
CA SER A 18 -20.13 -2.38 -0.09
C SER A 18 -18.73 -1.79 -0.17
N MET A 19 -18.47 -1.05 -1.25
CA MET A 19 -17.23 -0.28 -1.40
C MET A 19 -17.04 0.65 -0.19
N PRO A 20 -15.85 0.68 0.45
CA PRO A 20 -15.57 1.69 1.46
C PRO A 20 -15.75 3.08 0.83
N HIS A 21 -16.20 4.06 1.61
CA HIS A 21 -16.33 5.45 1.17
C HIS A 21 -14.94 6.00 0.80
N LEU A 22 -14.55 5.78 -0.45
CA LEU A 22 -13.44 6.40 -1.13
C LEU A 22 -14.09 7.26 -2.21
N GLU A 23 -14.06 8.56 -1.99
CA GLU A 23 -14.26 9.52 -3.06
C GLU A 23 -13.11 9.26 -4.05
N GLY A 24 -13.42 8.65 -5.18
CA GLY A 24 -12.53 8.33 -6.28
C GLY A 24 -13.27 8.59 -7.59
N PRO A 25 -12.59 8.71 -8.74
CA PRO A 25 -13.29 8.92 -10.00
C PRO A 25 -14.29 7.77 -10.22
N PRO A 26 -15.47 8.04 -10.81
CA PRO A 26 -16.45 6.99 -11.09
C PRO A 26 -15.82 5.95 -12.01
N ALA A 27 -15.63 4.75 -11.49
CA ALA A 27 -15.07 3.61 -12.19
C ALA A 27 -16.06 2.43 -12.11
N GLN A 28 -16.11 1.63 -13.16
CA GLN A 28 -16.91 0.40 -13.16
C GLN A 28 -16.21 -0.73 -12.38
N LEU A 29 -14.90 -0.62 -12.22
CA LEU A 29 -14.07 -1.58 -11.50
C LEU A 29 -13.08 -0.86 -10.56
N TYR A 30 -13.04 -1.23 -9.29
CA TYR A 30 -12.03 -0.78 -8.34
C TYR A 30 -11.20 -1.96 -7.88
N VAL A 31 -9.88 -1.90 -8.05
CA VAL A 31 -8.93 -2.93 -7.66
C VAL A 31 -8.09 -2.39 -6.51
N PHE A 32 -8.15 -3.07 -5.37
CA PHE A 32 -7.36 -2.77 -4.19
C PHE A 32 -6.23 -3.78 -4.09
N CYS A 33 -5.00 -3.28 -4.15
CA CYS A 33 -3.76 -4.02 -4.11
C CYS A 33 -2.89 -3.64 -2.91
N LEU A 34 -3.19 -2.58 -2.16
CA LEU A 34 -2.41 -2.17 -0.97
C LEU A 34 -3.09 -2.68 0.30
N GLY A 35 -2.68 -3.87 0.76
CA GLY A 35 -3.39 -4.65 1.76
C GLY A 35 -4.24 -5.75 1.10
N PRO A 36 -5.29 -6.26 1.77
CA PRO A 36 -6.07 -7.38 1.26
C PRO A 36 -6.59 -7.14 -0.17
N PHE A 37 -6.23 -8.04 -1.09
CA PHE A 37 -6.62 -7.97 -2.49
C PHE A 37 -8.14 -8.04 -2.63
N ARG A 38 -8.73 -6.95 -3.14
CA ARG A 38 -10.19 -6.83 -3.26
C ARG A 38 -10.54 -6.17 -4.57
N VAL A 39 -11.62 -6.65 -5.18
CA VAL A 39 -12.15 -6.06 -6.41
C VAL A 39 -13.61 -5.74 -6.22
N TYR A 40 -13.99 -4.52 -6.58
CA TYR A 40 -15.38 -4.05 -6.57
C TYR A 40 -15.82 -3.78 -7.99
N ARG A 41 -16.94 -4.38 -8.37
CA ARG A 41 -17.61 -4.17 -9.66
C ARG A 41 -18.87 -3.34 -9.40
N ASN A 42 -18.96 -2.16 -10.00
CA ASN A 42 -20.07 -1.23 -9.81
C ASN A 42 -20.41 -0.99 -8.32
N GLY A 43 -19.38 -0.77 -7.50
CA GLY A 43 -19.51 -0.53 -6.06
C GLY A 43 -19.77 -1.75 -5.17
N LYS A 44 -19.94 -2.96 -5.75
CA LYS A 44 -20.14 -4.21 -4.99
C LYS A 44 -18.89 -5.08 -5.03
N LYS A 45 -18.47 -5.60 -3.88
CA LYS A 45 -17.31 -6.50 -3.78
C LYS A 45 -17.61 -7.82 -4.50
N ILE A 46 -16.70 -8.25 -5.38
CA ILE A 46 -16.72 -9.61 -5.96
C ILE A 46 -16.38 -10.62 -4.84
N GLN A 47 -17.34 -11.44 -4.47
CA GLN A 47 -17.22 -12.45 -3.40
C GLN A 47 -16.43 -13.68 -3.87
N GLU A 48 -15.91 -14.48 -2.92
CA GLU A 48 -15.15 -15.71 -3.23
C GLU A 48 -15.89 -16.65 -4.20
N GLY A 49 -17.20 -16.82 -4.04
CA GLY A 49 -18.03 -17.66 -4.93
C GLY A 49 -18.30 -17.05 -6.32
N GLU A 50 -17.98 -15.78 -6.54
CA GLU A 50 -18.08 -15.13 -7.85
C GLU A 50 -16.77 -15.24 -8.65
N TRP A 51 -15.66 -15.60 -8.00
CA TRP A 51 -14.37 -15.88 -8.64
C TRP A 51 -14.34 -17.32 -9.20
N GLY A 52 -15.15 -17.56 -10.23
CA GLY A 52 -15.27 -18.86 -10.91
C GLY A 52 -16.16 -19.89 -10.18
N GLN A 53 -16.56 -20.95 -10.89
CA GLN A 53 -17.54 -21.94 -10.43
C GLN A 53 -16.97 -23.01 -9.46
N ARG A 54 -15.66 -23.09 -9.26
CA ARG A 54 -15.00 -24.13 -8.44
C ARG A 54 -14.02 -23.52 -7.44
N LYS A 55 -14.06 -23.96 -6.17
CA LYS A 55 -13.25 -23.44 -5.04
C LYS A 55 -11.74 -23.37 -5.30
N GLY A 56 -11.17 -24.24 -6.14
CA GLY A 56 -9.73 -24.23 -6.48
C GLY A 56 -9.32 -23.25 -7.59
N ALA A 57 -10.28 -22.70 -8.34
CA ALA A 57 -9.99 -21.76 -9.43
C ALA A 57 -9.85 -20.31 -8.93
N THR A 58 -10.39 -19.99 -7.77
CA THR A 58 -10.44 -18.61 -7.23
C THR A 58 -9.06 -17.99 -7.06
N HIS A 59 -8.10 -18.72 -6.47
CA HIS A 59 -6.74 -18.21 -6.26
C HIS A 59 -6.02 -17.93 -7.59
N LYS A 60 -6.16 -18.82 -8.58
CA LYS A 60 -5.61 -18.65 -9.93
C LYS A 60 -6.21 -17.47 -10.67
N ILE A 61 -7.53 -17.30 -10.60
CA ILE A 61 -8.22 -16.18 -11.26
C ILE A 61 -7.79 -14.84 -10.63
N LYS A 62 -7.66 -14.78 -9.29
CA LYS A 62 -7.16 -13.58 -8.60
C LYS A 62 -5.70 -13.30 -8.93
N ALA A 63 -4.84 -14.32 -8.93
CA ALA A 63 -3.42 -14.19 -9.31
C ALA A 63 -3.27 -13.68 -10.75
N LEU A 64 -4.05 -14.23 -11.69
CA LEU A 64 -4.11 -13.79 -13.08
C LEU A 64 -4.47 -12.30 -13.18
N LEU A 65 -5.52 -11.86 -12.49
CA LEU A 65 -5.90 -10.45 -12.47
C LEU A 65 -4.82 -9.57 -11.84
N ALA A 66 -4.27 -9.98 -10.70
CA ALA A 66 -3.23 -9.25 -9.99
C ALA A 66 -2.00 -9.04 -10.87
N TYR A 67 -1.57 -10.07 -11.59
CA TYR A 67 -0.46 -10.01 -12.54
C TYR A 67 -0.77 -9.07 -13.71
N LEU A 68 -1.97 -9.16 -14.30
CA LEU A 68 -2.38 -8.24 -15.38
C LEU A 68 -2.43 -6.78 -14.92
N VAL A 69 -2.87 -6.52 -13.69
CA VAL A 69 -2.88 -5.18 -13.08
C VAL A 69 -1.46 -4.67 -12.81
N ALA A 70 -0.55 -5.55 -12.40
CA ALA A 70 0.84 -5.20 -12.16
C ALA A 70 1.64 -4.95 -13.45
N SER A 71 1.25 -5.61 -14.54
CA SER A 71 1.93 -5.55 -15.83
C SER A 71 1.47 -4.40 -16.75
N VAL A 72 0.63 -3.48 -16.25
CA VAL A 72 0.18 -2.31 -17.04
C VAL A 72 1.37 -1.37 -17.34
N PRO A 73 1.52 -0.85 -18.58
CA PRO A 73 0.64 -1.04 -19.74
C PRO A 73 1.03 -2.20 -20.67
N ARG A 74 2.18 -2.86 -20.44
CA ARG A 74 2.72 -3.91 -21.31
C ARG A 74 1.78 -5.11 -21.45
N GLY A 75 1.11 -5.48 -20.36
CA GLY A 75 0.39 -6.75 -20.25
C GLY A 75 1.32 -7.93 -20.11
N ALA A 76 0.77 -9.10 -20.42
CA ALA A 76 1.44 -10.39 -20.27
C ALA A 76 1.20 -11.26 -21.50
N SER A 77 2.23 -11.95 -21.98
CA SER A 77 2.08 -12.97 -23.01
C SER A 77 1.29 -14.16 -22.47
N ARG A 78 0.79 -15.02 -23.36
CA ARG A 78 0.16 -16.27 -22.93
C ARG A 78 1.12 -17.12 -22.10
N ASP A 79 2.37 -17.21 -22.53
CA ASP A 79 3.40 -18.05 -21.90
C ASP A 79 3.69 -17.56 -20.47
N GLU A 80 3.89 -16.26 -20.28
CA GLU A 80 4.09 -15.66 -18.95
C GLU A 80 2.93 -15.96 -17.99
N LEU A 81 1.69 -15.96 -18.51
CA LEU A 81 0.51 -16.27 -17.71
C LEU A 81 0.36 -17.76 -17.44
N CYS A 82 0.77 -18.62 -18.36
CA CYS A 82 0.82 -20.06 -18.15
C CYS A 82 1.88 -20.44 -17.11
N ASP A 83 3.08 -19.86 -17.22
CA ASP A 83 4.18 -19.99 -16.25
C ASP A 83 3.72 -19.59 -14.85
N LEU A 84 3.05 -18.44 -14.72
CA LEU A 84 2.51 -17.97 -13.45
C LEU A 84 1.52 -18.97 -12.82
N LEU A 85 0.58 -19.51 -13.61
CA LEU A 85 -0.56 -20.27 -13.07
C LEU A 85 -0.29 -21.77 -12.91
N TRP A 86 0.62 -22.32 -13.72
CA TRP A 86 1.01 -23.72 -13.76
C TRP A 86 2.53 -23.83 -13.95
N PRO A 87 3.34 -23.46 -12.94
CA PRO A 87 4.79 -23.54 -13.03
C PRO A 87 5.23 -25.00 -13.29
N GLY A 88 6.12 -25.19 -14.26
CA GLY A 88 6.64 -26.51 -14.66
C GLY A 88 5.78 -27.30 -15.67
N ASP A 89 4.54 -26.86 -15.93
CA ASP A 89 3.66 -27.40 -16.98
C ASP A 89 3.57 -26.47 -18.21
N SER A 90 4.26 -25.33 -18.15
CA SER A 90 4.29 -24.24 -19.11
C SER A 90 5.10 -24.60 -20.36
N CYS A 91 4.50 -25.48 -21.15
CA CYS A 91 4.88 -25.92 -22.51
C CYS A 91 4.05 -27.17 -22.90
N SER A 92 3.17 -27.67 -22.01
CA SER A 92 2.30 -28.81 -22.31
C SER A 92 1.01 -28.36 -23.02
N ASP A 93 0.53 -29.18 -23.96
CA ASP A 93 -0.80 -29.06 -24.58
C ASP A 93 -1.94 -28.95 -23.52
N SER A 94 -1.68 -29.50 -22.32
CA SER A 94 -2.60 -29.47 -21.18
C SER A 94 -2.66 -28.11 -20.48
N ALA A 95 -1.56 -27.37 -20.31
CA ALA A 95 -1.60 -25.99 -19.82
C ALA A 95 -2.33 -25.08 -20.82
N ASP A 96 -2.08 -25.31 -22.10
CA ASP A 96 -2.72 -24.63 -23.22
C ASP A 96 -4.24 -24.78 -23.22
N GLY A 97 -4.73 -26.01 -23.02
CA GLY A 97 -6.16 -26.30 -22.87
C GLY A 97 -6.81 -25.70 -21.62
N ARG A 98 -6.02 -25.39 -20.56
CA ARG A 98 -6.51 -24.84 -19.29
C ARG A 98 -6.50 -23.30 -19.24
N PHE A 99 -5.67 -22.65 -20.04
CA PHE A 99 -5.54 -21.19 -20.07
C PHE A 99 -6.83 -20.48 -20.50
N LEU A 100 -7.39 -20.83 -21.68
CA LEU A 100 -8.57 -20.17 -22.22
C LEU A 100 -9.80 -20.27 -21.30
N PRO A 101 -10.11 -21.43 -20.69
CA PRO A 101 -11.15 -21.52 -19.66
C PRO A 101 -10.88 -20.60 -18.46
N THR A 102 -9.64 -20.53 -17.97
CA THR A 102 -9.28 -19.70 -16.81
C THR A 102 -9.44 -18.22 -17.11
N LEU A 103 -8.97 -17.77 -18.28
CA LEU A 103 -9.16 -16.41 -18.76
C LEU A 103 -10.65 -16.07 -18.94
N HIS A 104 -11.44 -17.01 -19.46
CA HIS A 104 -12.88 -16.82 -19.61
C HIS A 104 -13.56 -16.64 -18.24
N TYR A 105 -13.22 -17.45 -17.23
CA TYR A 105 -13.75 -17.26 -15.88
C TYR A 105 -13.34 -15.94 -15.25
N LEU A 106 -12.10 -15.48 -15.47
CA LEU A 106 -11.69 -14.14 -15.05
C LEU A 106 -12.59 -13.07 -15.69
N ARG A 107 -12.77 -13.12 -17.00
CA ARG A 107 -13.62 -12.17 -17.73
C ARG A 107 -15.06 -12.21 -17.22
N GLN A 108 -15.64 -13.40 -16.99
CA GLN A 108 -16.99 -13.55 -16.44
C GLN A 108 -17.11 -13.01 -15.00
N SER A 109 -16.06 -13.16 -14.19
CA SER A 109 -16.01 -12.61 -12.83
C SER A 109 -16.04 -11.08 -12.86
N LEU A 110 -15.40 -10.45 -13.85
CA LEU A 110 -15.44 -9.00 -14.04
C LEU A 110 -16.71 -8.53 -14.77
N GLU A 111 -17.27 -9.38 -15.63
CA GLU A 111 -18.36 -9.08 -16.56
C GLU A 111 -19.38 -10.24 -16.61
N PRO A 112 -20.28 -10.39 -15.63
CA PRO A 112 -21.21 -11.54 -15.58
C PRO A 112 -22.14 -11.67 -16.78
N GLY A 113 -22.38 -10.56 -17.48
CA GLY A 113 -23.20 -10.50 -18.70
C GLY A 113 -22.43 -10.81 -19.98
N LEU A 114 -21.12 -11.08 -19.91
CA LEU A 114 -20.30 -11.35 -21.09
C LEU A 114 -20.74 -12.67 -21.75
N LYS A 115 -21.21 -12.59 -22.99
CA LYS A 115 -21.64 -13.79 -23.73
C LYS A 115 -20.44 -14.50 -24.35
N ARG A 116 -20.62 -15.79 -24.67
CA ARG A 116 -19.60 -16.58 -25.37
C ARG A 116 -19.31 -15.95 -26.74
N GLY A 117 -18.04 -15.65 -27.00
CA GLY A 117 -17.59 -15.01 -28.24
C GLY A 117 -17.58 -13.48 -28.22
N GLU A 118 -18.10 -12.84 -27.16
CA GLU A 118 -17.94 -11.40 -26.98
C GLU A 118 -16.54 -11.07 -26.43
N GLU A 119 -16.00 -9.93 -26.87
CA GLU A 119 -14.76 -9.40 -26.34
C GLU A 119 -14.98 -8.81 -24.93
N SER A 120 -14.05 -9.09 -24.02
CA SER A 120 -14.07 -8.48 -22.69
C SER A 120 -13.69 -7.01 -22.79
N ARG A 121 -14.44 -6.17 -22.07
CA ARG A 121 -14.13 -4.74 -21.98
C ARG A 121 -12.90 -4.51 -21.11
N PHE A 122 -12.76 -5.25 -20.00
CA PHE A 122 -11.64 -5.01 -19.08
C PHE A 122 -10.33 -5.68 -19.50
N ILE A 123 -10.39 -6.87 -20.13
CA ILE A 123 -9.21 -7.66 -20.48
C ILE A 123 -9.16 -7.91 -21.98
N VAL A 124 -8.33 -7.13 -22.66
CA VAL A 124 -8.12 -7.22 -24.10
C VAL A 124 -6.90 -8.07 -24.44
N HIS A 125 -6.87 -8.56 -25.68
CA HIS A 125 -5.71 -9.22 -26.28
C HIS A 125 -5.25 -8.38 -27.47
N ARG A 126 -4.02 -7.84 -27.42
CA ARG A 126 -3.43 -6.97 -28.45
C ARG A 126 -1.97 -7.34 -28.65
N ASP A 127 -1.56 -7.49 -29.91
CA ASP A 127 -0.16 -7.77 -30.30
C ASP A 127 0.47 -8.97 -29.57
N GLY A 128 -0.34 -10.00 -29.25
CA GLY A 128 0.10 -11.21 -28.53
C GLY A 128 0.11 -11.10 -27.00
N TYR A 129 -0.34 -9.97 -26.44
CA TYR A 129 -0.38 -9.72 -25.00
C TYR A 129 -1.81 -9.56 -24.50
N PHE A 130 -2.08 -10.15 -23.33
CA PHE A 130 -3.28 -9.89 -22.54
C PHE A 130 -3.04 -8.69 -21.64
N GLN A 131 -3.95 -7.72 -21.67
CA GLN A 131 -3.78 -6.43 -21.01
C GLN A 131 -5.06 -5.97 -20.33
N MET A 132 -4.92 -5.26 -19.22
CA MET A 132 -5.99 -4.40 -18.71
C MET A 132 -6.23 -3.27 -19.72
N HIS A 133 -7.48 -3.05 -20.13
CA HIS A 133 -7.79 -2.10 -21.19
C HIS A 133 -7.45 -0.65 -20.80
N PRO A 134 -6.52 0.03 -21.49
CA PRO A 134 -5.91 1.27 -21.01
C PRO A 134 -6.88 2.47 -20.89
N SER A 135 -7.99 2.46 -21.62
CA SER A 135 -8.96 3.58 -21.69
C SER A 135 -10.30 3.29 -21.00
N LEU A 136 -10.45 2.16 -20.31
CA LEU A 136 -11.71 1.81 -19.64
C LEU A 136 -11.62 2.03 -18.12
N GLY A 137 -12.75 2.46 -17.55
CA GLY A 137 -12.87 2.98 -16.19
C GLY A 137 -12.66 1.93 -15.09
N TYR A 138 -11.40 1.52 -14.90
CA TYR A 138 -10.95 0.89 -13.67
C TYR A 138 -10.02 1.81 -12.89
N TRP A 139 -10.05 1.66 -11.58
CA TRP A 139 -9.20 2.39 -10.64
C TRP A 139 -8.38 1.39 -9.83
N VAL A 140 -7.10 1.71 -9.58
CA VAL A 140 -6.19 0.89 -8.79
C VAL A 140 -5.61 1.73 -7.66
N ASP A 141 -5.78 1.29 -6.42
CA ASP A 141 -5.31 2.02 -5.23
C ASP A 141 -3.80 2.30 -5.25
N ALA A 142 -2.98 1.34 -5.71
CA ALA A 142 -1.54 1.49 -5.81
C ALA A 142 -1.14 2.59 -6.81
N ILE A 143 -1.89 2.75 -7.91
CA ILE A 143 -1.66 3.84 -8.88
C ILE A 143 -2.10 5.17 -8.25
N ALA A 144 -3.27 5.21 -7.61
CA ALA A 144 -3.77 6.41 -6.94
C ALA A 144 -2.85 6.88 -5.81
N PHE A 145 -2.30 5.94 -5.03
CA PHE A 145 -1.31 6.17 -3.99
C PHE A 145 -0.07 6.87 -4.55
N GLU A 146 0.51 6.35 -5.64
CA GLU A 146 1.68 6.97 -6.28
C GLU A 146 1.35 8.34 -6.88
N VAL A 147 0.14 8.53 -7.41
CA VAL A 147 -0.31 9.83 -7.92
C VAL A 147 -0.39 10.86 -6.79
N HIS A 148 -1.03 10.55 -5.67
CA HIS A 148 -1.10 11.43 -4.51
C HIS A 148 0.28 11.73 -3.93
N TYR A 149 1.17 10.73 -3.85
CA TYR A 149 2.56 10.95 -3.44
C TYR A 149 3.28 11.94 -4.34
N ARG A 150 3.22 11.80 -5.67
CA ARG A 150 3.84 12.74 -6.62
C ARG A 150 3.23 14.13 -6.56
N GLN A 151 1.91 14.24 -6.36
CA GLN A 151 1.24 15.53 -6.18
C GLN A 151 1.70 16.22 -4.89
N ALA A 152 1.91 15.45 -3.82
CA ALA A 152 2.46 15.97 -2.58
C ALA A 152 3.89 16.51 -2.77
N GLN A 153 4.77 15.76 -3.43
CA GLN A 153 6.15 16.20 -3.72
C GLN A 153 6.18 17.50 -4.51
N ARG A 154 5.38 17.63 -5.59
CA ARG A 154 5.26 18.87 -6.37
C ARG A 154 4.73 20.05 -5.54
N ALA A 155 3.81 19.80 -4.61
CA ALA A 155 3.32 20.82 -3.71
C ALA A 155 4.41 21.26 -2.70
N GLU A 156 5.27 20.36 -2.23
CA GLU A 156 6.43 20.71 -1.39
C GLU A 156 7.45 21.56 -2.15
N GLU A 157 7.80 21.17 -3.38
CA GLU A 157 8.73 21.91 -4.25
C GLU A 157 8.28 23.35 -4.50
N THR A 158 6.95 23.58 -4.53
CA THR A 158 6.35 24.90 -4.72
C THR A 158 6.02 25.61 -3.41
N GLY A 159 6.46 25.09 -2.26
CA GLY A 159 6.27 25.68 -0.93
C GLY A 159 4.84 25.57 -0.37
N LYS A 160 3.93 24.85 -1.03
CA LYS A 160 2.52 24.70 -0.66
C LYS A 160 2.31 23.58 0.37
N LYS A 161 2.88 23.75 1.56
CA LYS A 161 2.93 22.73 2.63
C LYS A 161 1.56 22.11 2.98
N ASP A 162 0.51 22.92 3.12
CA ASP A 162 -0.82 22.40 3.48
C ASP A 162 -1.45 21.58 2.34
N ILE A 163 -1.13 21.89 1.08
CA ILE A 163 -1.55 21.07 -0.07
C ILE A 163 -0.78 19.75 -0.07
N ALA A 164 0.53 19.79 0.16
CA ALA A 164 1.36 18.59 0.25
C ALA A 164 0.86 17.65 1.36
N ALA A 165 0.59 18.18 2.56
CA ALA A 165 0.08 17.39 3.69
C ALA A 165 -1.27 16.73 3.37
N ARG A 166 -2.19 17.44 2.68
CA ARG A 166 -3.46 16.84 2.23
C ARG A 166 -3.23 15.68 1.25
N GLN A 167 -2.33 15.84 0.30
CA GLN A 167 -2.00 14.79 -0.67
C GLN A 167 -1.32 13.59 0.00
N TYR A 168 -0.39 13.83 0.93
CA TYR A 168 0.20 12.76 1.74
C TYR A 168 -0.85 12.01 2.57
N LYS A 169 -1.84 12.70 3.14
CA LYS A 169 -2.94 12.07 3.89
C LYS A 169 -3.81 11.19 3.00
N LEU A 170 -4.11 11.62 1.77
CA LEU A 170 -4.84 10.80 0.80
C LEU A 170 -4.06 9.54 0.42
N ALA A 171 -2.74 9.66 0.20
CA ALA A 171 -1.87 8.51 -0.01
C ALA A 171 -1.86 7.56 1.21
N GLU A 172 -1.75 8.10 2.42
CA GLU A 172 -1.73 7.32 3.66
C GLU A 172 -3.01 6.49 3.85
N ALA A 173 -4.17 7.03 3.50
CA ALA A 173 -5.46 6.33 3.61
C ALA A 173 -5.63 5.17 2.62
N LEU A 174 -4.92 5.21 1.48
CA LEU A 174 -4.95 4.16 0.46
C LEU A 174 -4.07 2.96 0.83
N TYR A 175 -3.00 3.19 1.60
CA TYR A 175 -2.07 2.13 1.96
C TYR A 175 -2.58 1.36 3.20
N GLN A 176 -3.29 0.25 2.98
CA GLN A 176 -3.90 -0.56 4.05
C GLN A 176 -3.09 -1.81 4.42
N GLY A 177 -1.97 -2.03 3.74
CA GLY A 177 -1.04 -3.15 3.98
C GLY A 177 -0.11 -3.36 2.78
N ASP A 178 0.65 -4.45 2.83
CA ASP A 178 1.62 -4.76 1.78
C ASP A 178 0.96 -4.95 0.41
N TYR A 179 1.71 -4.59 -0.64
CA TYR A 179 1.26 -4.74 -2.02
C TYR A 179 0.99 -6.21 -2.35
N MET A 180 -0.19 -6.47 -2.94
CA MET A 180 -0.73 -7.78 -3.29
C MET A 180 -0.93 -8.74 -2.10
N ALA A 181 -1.05 -8.19 -0.88
CA ALA A 181 -1.41 -9.00 0.28
C ALA A 181 -2.77 -9.69 0.05
N GLY A 182 -2.84 -11.00 0.27
CA GLY A 182 -4.06 -11.79 0.03
C GLY A 182 -4.20 -12.38 -1.37
N ILE A 183 -3.22 -12.16 -2.26
CA ILE A 183 -2.93 -13.15 -3.31
C ILE A 183 -2.23 -14.34 -2.65
N ASP A 184 -2.51 -15.55 -3.15
CA ASP A 184 -1.92 -16.77 -2.63
C ASP A 184 -0.38 -16.70 -2.76
N PRO A 185 0.39 -16.88 -1.66
CA PRO A 185 1.85 -16.86 -1.67
C PRO A 185 2.48 -17.77 -2.73
N ALA A 186 1.81 -18.87 -3.10
CA ALA A 186 2.26 -19.74 -4.19
C ALA A 186 2.43 -19.01 -5.54
N TYR A 187 1.84 -17.83 -5.72
CA TYR A 187 1.96 -16.99 -6.92
C TYR A 187 2.75 -15.69 -6.70
N THR A 188 3.14 -15.35 -5.46
CA THR A 188 3.74 -14.04 -5.14
C THR A 188 4.95 -14.11 -4.20
N GLU A 189 5.37 -15.31 -3.80
CA GLU A 189 6.51 -15.55 -2.89
C GLU A 189 7.38 -16.71 -3.41
N ASP A 190 7.40 -16.92 -4.73
CA ASP A 190 8.38 -17.78 -5.38
C ASP A 190 9.75 -17.07 -5.40
N PHE A 191 10.80 -17.77 -4.98
CA PHE A 191 12.15 -17.20 -4.89
C PHE A 191 12.66 -16.72 -6.26
N ASP A 192 12.36 -17.47 -7.32
CA ASP A 192 12.85 -17.16 -8.67
C ASP A 192 11.88 -16.24 -9.45
N ASN A 193 10.59 -16.21 -9.08
CA ASN A 193 9.54 -15.55 -9.86
C ASN A 193 8.61 -14.62 -9.06
N ASP A 194 9.03 -14.06 -7.91
CA ASP A 194 8.24 -13.02 -7.20
C ASP A 194 8.23 -11.70 -8.02
N TRP A 195 7.32 -11.66 -8.99
CA TRP A 195 7.09 -10.55 -9.91
C TRP A 195 6.64 -9.27 -9.21
N CYS A 196 6.15 -9.34 -7.96
CA CYS A 196 5.68 -8.16 -7.23
C CYS A 196 6.65 -7.68 -6.15
N GLN A 197 7.72 -8.42 -5.85
CA GLN A 197 8.65 -8.13 -4.77
C GLN A 197 9.20 -6.70 -4.82
N VAL A 198 9.81 -6.32 -5.95
CA VAL A 198 10.45 -5.02 -6.15
C VAL A 198 9.43 -3.90 -6.00
N ARG A 199 8.22 -4.09 -6.56
CA ARG A 199 7.14 -3.10 -6.46
C ARG A 199 6.62 -3.00 -5.02
N ARG A 200 6.50 -4.12 -4.30
CA ARG A 200 6.11 -4.18 -2.89
C ARG A 200 7.08 -3.41 -2.00
N PHE A 201 8.38 -3.66 -2.15
CA PHE A 201 9.42 -2.92 -1.42
C PHE A 201 9.38 -1.42 -1.71
N ARG A 202 9.34 -1.04 -3.00
CA ARG A 202 9.26 0.38 -3.40
C ARG A 202 8.03 1.08 -2.79
N LEU A 203 6.85 0.48 -2.87
CA LEU A 203 5.62 1.06 -2.33
C LEU A 203 5.68 1.19 -0.81
N LYS A 204 6.28 0.22 -0.11
CA LYS A 204 6.51 0.29 1.33
C LYS A 204 7.49 1.42 1.71
N SER A 205 8.59 1.59 0.97
CA SER A 205 9.52 2.72 1.17
C SER A 205 8.85 4.07 0.95
N ILE A 206 8.01 4.20 -0.09
CA ILE A 206 7.23 5.43 -0.33
C ILE A 206 6.27 5.66 0.85
N PHE A 207 5.58 4.63 1.33
CA PHE A 207 4.66 4.77 2.45
C PHE A 207 5.36 5.22 3.74
N LEU A 208 6.55 4.68 4.04
CA LEU A 208 7.37 5.15 5.16
C LEU A 208 7.68 6.64 5.01
N ALA A 209 8.10 7.08 3.81
CA ALA A 209 8.35 8.49 3.54
C ALA A 209 7.09 9.37 3.73
N VAL A 210 5.92 8.91 3.27
CA VAL A 210 4.63 9.60 3.50
C VAL A 210 4.37 9.81 4.99
N LEU A 211 4.58 8.77 5.82
CA LEU A 211 4.37 8.84 7.27
C LEU A 211 5.34 9.82 7.94
N LEU A 212 6.62 9.81 7.56
CA LEU A 212 7.62 10.75 8.06
C LEU A 212 7.27 12.19 7.70
N LYS A 213 6.83 12.43 6.46
CA LYS A 213 6.39 13.75 5.99
C LYS A 213 5.17 14.28 6.75
N LEU A 214 4.18 13.43 7.02
CA LEU A 214 3.03 13.80 7.85
C LEU A 214 3.46 14.09 9.29
N ALA A 215 4.36 13.28 9.85
CA ALA A 215 4.87 13.48 11.20
C ALA A 215 5.61 14.82 11.36
N ASP A 216 6.48 15.18 10.41
CA ASP A 216 7.21 16.45 10.37
C ASP A 216 6.25 17.65 10.16
N TYR A 217 5.28 17.53 9.24
CA TYR A 217 4.27 18.57 9.02
C TYR A 217 3.51 18.91 10.31
N HIS A 218 3.06 17.89 11.04
CA HIS A 218 2.38 18.09 12.33
C HIS A 218 3.34 18.56 13.42
N GLU A 219 4.62 18.15 13.39
CA GLU A 219 5.65 18.64 14.31
C GLU A 219 5.83 20.16 14.18
N GLN A 220 5.95 20.67 12.95
CA GLN A 220 6.15 22.09 12.65
C GLN A 220 4.96 22.94 13.10
N ARG A 221 3.76 22.36 13.10
CA ARG A 221 2.52 23.01 13.57
C ARG A 221 2.28 22.88 15.08
N LYS A 222 3.20 22.26 15.82
CA LYS A 222 3.06 21.95 17.26
C LYS A 222 1.86 21.04 17.56
N GLU A 223 1.43 20.26 16.58
CA GLU A 223 0.38 19.26 16.72
C GLU A 223 1.00 17.93 17.18
N ASP A 224 1.64 17.96 18.36
CA ASP A 224 2.54 16.90 18.84
C ASP A 224 1.89 15.51 18.91
N HIS A 225 0.58 15.44 19.19
CA HIS A 225 -0.17 14.19 19.23
C HIS A 225 -0.25 13.49 17.85
N LEU A 226 -0.41 14.27 16.77
CA LEU A 226 -0.44 13.73 15.40
C LEU A 226 0.97 13.39 14.92
N SER A 227 1.97 14.22 15.25
CA SER A 227 3.38 13.91 14.96
C SER A 227 3.79 12.58 15.61
N LEU A 228 3.45 12.39 16.89
CA LEU A 228 3.69 11.14 17.62
C LEU A 228 2.93 9.96 17.02
N TYR A 229 1.69 10.16 16.57
CA TYR A 229 0.88 9.14 15.91
C TYR A 229 1.57 8.64 14.63
N TYR A 230 1.93 9.54 13.71
CA TYR A 230 2.58 9.16 12.45
C TYR A 230 4.00 8.62 12.66
N GLY A 231 4.77 9.16 13.61
CA GLY A 231 6.08 8.62 13.96
C GLY A 231 5.99 7.18 14.47
N ARG A 232 5.00 6.86 15.32
CA ARG A 232 4.76 5.48 15.75
C ARG A 232 4.27 4.59 14.62
N LYS A 233 3.43 5.11 13.73
CA LYS A 233 2.96 4.39 12.55
C LYS A 233 4.13 4.06 11.60
N ALA A 234 5.10 4.97 11.45
CA ALA A 234 6.33 4.73 10.70
C ALA A 234 7.16 3.60 11.32
N LEU A 235 7.30 3.57 12.66
CA LEU A 235 8.02 2.49 13.36
C LEU A 235 7.35 1.11 13.23
N LEU A 236 6.05 1.04 12.94
CA LEU A 236 5.39 -0.23 12.62
C LEU A 236 5.74 -0.73 11.21
N GLN A 237 6.15 0.17 10.31
CA GLN A 237 6.59 -0.21 8.95
C GLN A 237 8.07 -0.59 8.92
N ASP A 238 8.88 0.19 9.64
CA ASP A 238 10.30 -0.01 9.81
C ASP A 238 10.72 0.37 11.24
N GLY A 239 10.95 -0.64 12.06
CA GLY A 239 11.38 -0.48 13.44
C GLY A 239 12.82 0.03 13.59
N CYS A 240 13.61 0.04 12.52
CA CYS A 240 14.98 0.56 12.51
C CYS A 240 15.06 1.99 11.98
N CYS A 241 13.94 2.59 11.58
CA CYS A 241 13.89 3.96 11.08
C CYS A 241 14.23 4.98 12.18
N GLU A 242 15.49 5.41 12.22
CA GLU A 242 15.99 6.37 13.21
C GLU A 242 15.27 7.72 13.17
N GLU A 243 14.89 8.18 11.98
CA GLU A 243 14.14 9.43 11.81
C GLU A 243 12.77 9.34 12.53
N ALA A 244 12.08 8.21 12.40
CA ALA A 244 10.84 7.95 13.13
C ALA A 244 11.06 7.89 14.65
N HIS A 245 12.14 7.24 15.11
CA HIS A 245 12.52 7.28 16.53
C HIS A 245 12.76 8.71 17.02
N CYS A 246 13.44 9.54 16.23
CA CYS A 246 13.70 10.95 16.56
C CYS A 246 12.41 11.76 16.68
N LEU A 247 11.47 11.62 15.75
CA LEU A 247 10.16 12.28 15.79
C LEU A 247 9.39 11.89 17.06
N VAL A 248 9.34 10.59 17.37
CA VAL A 248 8.69 10.07 18.59
C VAL A 248 9.36 10.63 19.86
N MET A 249 10.69 10.67 19.90
CA MET A 249 11.43 11.24 21.04
C MET A 249 11.13 12.73 21.24
N ARG A 250 11.10 13.54 20.18
CA ARG A 250 10.74 14.97 20.26
C ARG A 250 9.33 15.16 20.81
N GLY A 251 8.35 14.40 20.30
CA GLY A 251 6.98 14.44 20.79
C GLY A 251 6.86 14.06 22.27
N LEU A 252 7.54 12.99 22.71
CA LEU A 252 7.56 12.57 24.12
C LEU A 252 8.21 13.61 25.03
N SER A 253 9.30 14.26 24.60
CA SER A 253 9.96 15.33 25.34
C SER A 253 9.04 16.55 25.53
N ARG A 254 8.34 16.98 24.46
CA ARG A 254 7.38 18.10 24.53
C ARG A 254 6.19 17.78 25.44
N ALA A 255 5.72 16.54 25.42
CA ALA A 255 4.68 16.06 26.32
C ALA A 255 5.14 15.86 27.78
N GLY A 256 6.43 16.09 28.10
CA GLY A 256 6.98 15.90 29.45
C GLY A 256 7.08 14.43 29.89
N ARG A 257 7.04 13.49 28.94
CA ARG A 257 7.06 12.04 29.21
C ARG A 257 8.50 11.51 29.26
N TYR A 258 9.28 11.95 30.24
CA TYR A 258 10.71 11.64 30.35
C TYR A 258 11.01 10.13 30.37
N ARG A 259 10.27 9.35 31.17
CA ARG A 259 10.49 7.89 31.25
C ARG A 259 10.28 7.21 29.90
N ASP A 260 9.30 7.67 29.12
CA ASP A 260 9.01 7.11 27.81
C ASP A 260 10.02 7.55 26.75
N LEU A 261 10.53 8.78 26.82
CA LEU A 261 11.66 9.25 26.00
C LEU A 261 12.86 8.30 26.14
N VAL A 262 13.27 8.00 27.39
CA VAL A 262 14.41 7.11 27.67
C VAL A 262 14.15 5.69 27.14
N ARG A 263 12.92 5.18 27.31
CA ARG A 263 12.53 3.87 26.76
C ARG A 263 12.59 3.85 25.24
N GLN A 264 12.16 4.93 24.58
CA GLN A 264 12.18 5.02 23.11
C GLN A 264 13.59 4.98 22.55
N TYR A 265 14.54 5.67 23.18
CA TYR A 265 15.95 5.63 22.75
C TYR A 265 16.54 4.22 22.93
N ARG A 266 16.31 3.58 24.07
CA ARG A 266 16.75 2.19 24.30
C ARG A 266 16.14 1.19 23.33
N LEU A 267 14.87 1.42 22.93
CA LEU A 267 14.23 0.61 21.90
C LEU A 267 14.92 0.79 20.55
N CYS A 268 15.27 2.02 20.17
CA CYS A 268 16.08 2.32 18.96
C CYS A 268 17.39 1.54 18.98
N GLU A 269 18.16 1.68 20.07
CA GLU A 269 19.44 0.95 20.26
C GLU A 269 19.26 -0.56 20.10
N LYS A 270 18.24 -1.13 20.74
CA LYS A 270 17.97 -2.56 20.69
C LYS A 270 17.64 -3.02 19.27
N LEU A 271 16.72 -2.35 18.58
CA LEU A 271 16.27 -2.78 17.25
C LEU A 271 17.39 -2.68 16.21
N LEU A 272 18.14 -1.58 16.20
CA LEU A 272 19.30 -1.41 15.32
C LEU A 272 20.38 -2.46 15.57
N ARG A 273 20.64 -2.78 16.83
CA ARG A 273 21.62 -3.82 17.17
C ARG A 273 21.16 -5.21 16.71
N GLN A 274 19.87 -5.50 16.82
CA GLN A 274 19.32 -6.81 16.45
C GLN A 274 19.21 -7.02 14.93
N ALA A 275 18.82 -5.99 14.18
CA ALA A 275 18.56 -6.11 12.75
C ALA A 275 19.77 -5.77 11.87
N GLU A 276 20.63 -4.85 12.32
CA GLU A 276 21.69 -4.24 11.50
C GLU A 276 23.08 -4.29 12.16
N ASP A 277 23.21 -4.89 13.36
CA ASP A 277 24.43 -4.95 14.18
C ASP A 277 25.14 -3.60 14.41
N ARG A 278 24.38 -2.50 14.45
CA ARG A 278 24.93 -1.15 14.64
C ARG A 278 24.27 -0.40 15.80
N ALA A 279 24.95 0.64 16.27
CA ALA A 279 24.41 1.60 17.22
C ALA A 279 23.60 2.71 16.50
N PRO A 280 22.76 3.48 17.23
CA PRO A 280 22.15 4.69 16.69
C PRO A 280 23.21 5.67 16.21
N SER A 281 22.85 6.47 15.21
CA SER A 281 23.74 7.49 14.66
C SER A 281 24.16 8.53 15.71
N PRO A 282 25.29 9.22 15.50
CA PRO A 282 25.71 10.34 16.34
C PRO A 282 24.62 11.42 16.48
N GLU A 283 23.88 11.68 15.41
CA GLU A 283 22.78 12.64 15.36
C GLU A 283 21.62 12.21 16.28
N THR A 284 21.18 10.96 16.18
CA THR A 284 20.12 10.38 17.03
C THR A 284 20.52 10.42 18.50
N THR A 285 21.76 10.05 18.80
CA THR A 285 22.31 10.05 20.16
C THR A 285 22.40 11.46 20.74
N ARG A 286 22.87 12.44 19.94
CA ARG A 286 22.94 13.85 20.35
C ARG A 286 21.53 14.42 20.61
N LEU A 287 20.56 14.11 19.75
CA LEU A 287 19.17 14.52 19.95
C LEU A 287 18.64 14.01 21.29
N TYR A 288 18.79 12.70 21.56
CA TYR A 288 18.34 12.12 22.82
C TYR A 288 18.94 12.83 24.04
N LYS A 289 20.26 13.05 24.06
CA LYS A 289 20.94 13.73 25.18
C LYS A 289 20.36 15.13 25.43
N ASN A 290 20.14 15.91 24.38
CA ASN A 290 19.56 17.25 24.49
C ASN A 290 18.11 17.22 25.01
N LEU A 291 17.29 16.30 24.50
CA LEU A 291 15.90 16.13 24.94
C LEU A 291 15.83 15.64 26.39
N ALA A 292 16.75 14.77 26.82
CA ALA A 292 16.80 14.26 28.19
C ALA A 292 17.20 15.36 29.19
N LEU A 293 18.15 16.21 28.85
CA LEU A 293 18.56 17.36 29.67
C LEU A 293 17.40 18.34 29.85
N SER A 294 16.77 18.77 28.75
CA SER A 294 15.65 19.72 28.79
C SER A 294 14.41 19.18 29.53
N ALA A 295 14.13 17.88 29.41
CA ALA A 295 13.01 17.24 30.12
C ALA A 295 13.25 17.16 31.63
N ARG A 296 14.49 16.89 32.08
CA ARG A 296 14.85 16.89 33.52
C ARG A 296 14.63 18.27 34.14
N THR A 297 15.14 19.33 33.51
CA THR A 297 14.97 20.70 34.02
C THR A 297 13.49 21.12 34.15
N ARG A 298 12.61 20.63 33.26
CA ARG A 298 11.16 20.89 33.35
C ARG A 298 10.47 20.07 34.43
N GLN A 299 10.97 18.87 34.72
CA GLN A 299 10.43 18.00 35.76
C GLN A 299 10.77 18.55 37.15
N ASP A 300 12.00 19.02 37.35
CA ASP A 300 12.44 19.62 38.63
C ASP A 300 11.64 20.88 38.96
N ARG A 301 11.38 21.75 37.96
CA ARG A 301 10.54 22.96 38.10
C ARG A 301 9.06 22.70 38.37
N ARG A 302 8.56 21.48 38.15
CA ARG A 302 7.17 21.10 38.47
C ARG A 302 7.03 20.52 39.88
N GLN A 303 8.14 20.19 40.53
CA GLN A 303 8.16 19.60 41.88
C GLN A 303 8.50 20.63 42.98
N THR A 304 9.01 21.79 42.59
CA THR A 304 9.18 23.00 43.42
C THR A 304 7.97 23.92 43.30
#